data_AF-A0A438NGC4-F1
#
_entry.id   AF-A0A438NGC4-F1
#
_cell.length_a   1.000
_cell.length_b   1.000
_cell.length_c   1.000
_cell.angle_alpha   90.00
_cell.angle_beta   90.00
_cell.angle_gamma   90.00
#
_symmetry.space_group_name_H-M   'P 1'
#
loop_
_entity.id
_entity.type
_entity.pdbx_description
1 polymer ?
#
loop_
_entity_poly.entity_id
_entity_poly.type
_entity_poly.pdbx_seq_one_letter_code
_entity_poly.pdbx_strand_id
1 'polypeptide(L)'
;MNEEDSLVAIPDDLLSDESDFVGNANVKSKYATYAAAYDPKRHWDINQWNIQVLAACSKEDQGIVRRKRGREPGDQGMLVASPPAKVAKLNSEGIPNTINTRPTRDMVMRDSSGRETSPMCLDTPATPPVACQAEPKKPQNYYEGIPTAKQLSETVPAFLKRLDPVTTQRTNGSSGSFIWIANPYPAPSPSHNQTDTGDVAGFKKAGFDILNAYRQRKEEVQASNPSRAPGAITRMLRQLRPQLEQDLIRVAKEHHVMHGKWMLFPETSDVGRVWAIVAHATWDGKLGVSAKVATDGAGSAGSGPQTQRLICIYTHDFSDQDDVRRVVQNMKTLGLLRDEGSNGGFMGTKTIYYKCDAYTHLDIDRGNEFKLKPSMYSSRDMLKK
;
A
#
# COMPACT_ATOMS: atom_id res chain seq x y z
N MET A 1 -52.92 54.19 20.66
CA MET A 1 -52.78 53.52 19.35
C MET A 1 -51.31 53.21 19.20
N ASN A 2 -50.90 52.02 19.60
CA ASN A 2 -49.54 51.52 19.40
C ASN A 2 -49.68 50.25 18.57
N GLU A 3 -49.18 50.28 17.34
CA GLU A 3 -48.93 49.09 16.53
C GLU A 3 -47.48 48.69 16.80
N GLU A 4 -47.27 47.59 17.52
CA GLU A 4 -45.97 46.97 17.70
C GLU A 4 -45.79 45.82 16.70
N ASP A 5 -44.56 45.76 16.18
CA ASP A 5 -44.03 44.80 15.21
C ASP A 5 -44.33 43.34 15.56
N SER A 6 -45.01 42.68 14.63
CA SER A 6 -45.20 41.22 14.58
C SER A 6 -43.87 40.53 14.20
N LEU A 7 -43.03 40.24 15.19
CA LEU A 7 -41.97 39.24 15.07
C LEU A 7 -42.61 37.84 15.03
N VAL A 8 -42.54 37.18 13.87
CA VAL A 8 -42.93 35.78 13.71
C VAL A 8 -41.99 34.91 14.56
N ALA A 9 -42.51 34.40 15.67
CA ALA A 9 -41.81 33.38 16.46
C ALA A 9 -41.67 32.11 15.62
N ILE A 10 -40.45 31.67 15.41
CA ILE A 10 -40.15 30.35 14.83
C ILE A 10 -40.60 29.32 15.89
N PRO A 11 -41.49 28.37 15.56
CA PRO A 11 -41.91 27.35 16.52
C PRO A 11 -40.71 26.53 17.00
N ASP A 12 -40.56 26.35 18.31
CA ASP A 12 -39.54 25.51 18.95
C ASP A 12 -39.68 24.00 18.63
N ASP A 13 -40.63 23.62 17.78
CA ASP A 13 -40.97 22.23 17.43
C ASP A 13 -40.24 21.70 16.17
N LEU A 14 -39.22 22.39 15.67
CA LEU A 14 -38.44 21.93 14.51
C LEU A 14 -37.32 20.92 14.86
N LEU A 15 -37.18 20.54 16.12
CA LEU A 15 -36.36 19.42 16.57
C LEU A 15 -37.21 18.47 17.39
N SER A 16 -37.94 17.59 16.70
CA SER A 16 -38.64 16.46 17.32
C SER A 16 -37.66 15.60 18.14
N ASP A 17 -37.85 15.61 19.45
CA ASP A 17 -37.17 14.75 20.44
C ASP A 17 -37.61 13.26 20.35
N GLU A 18 -38.39 12.89 19.33
CA GLU A 18 -38.77 11.51 19.01
C GLU A 18 -38.09 10.98 17.74
N SER A 19 -36.94 11.53 17.37
CA SER A 19 -36.05 10.85 16.43
C SER A 19 -35.47 9.61 17.11
N ASP A 20 -35.87 8.44 16.62
CA ASP A 20 -35.30 7.09 16.88
C ASP A 20 -33.80 6.99 16.51
N PHE A 21 -32.97 7.87 17.07
CA PHE A 21 -31.52 7.88 16.91
C PHE A 21 -30.89 6.63 17.52
N VAL A 22 -31.56 6.06 18.52
CA VAL A 22 -31.28 4.74 19.07
C VAL A 22 -32.54 3.93 18.84
N GLY A 23 -32.60 3.21 17.70
CA GLY A 23 -33.82 2.55 17.22
C GLY A 23 -34.57 1.69 18.26
N ASN A 24 -35.73 1.16 17.86
CA ASN A 24 -36.73 0.46 18.68
C ASN A 24 -36.21 -0.42 19.85
N ALA A 25 -37.07 -0.76 20.82
CA ALA A 25 -36.70 -1.48 22.05
C ALA A 25 -35.83 -2.74 21.83
N ASN A 26 -36.00 -3.46 20.71
CA ASN A 26 -35.16 -4.59 20.34
C ASN A 26 -33.74 -4.17 19.93
N VAL A 27 -33.59 -3.08 19.19
CA VAL A 27 -32.30 -2.48 18.81
C VAL A 27 -31.57 -1.97 20.05
N LYS A 28 -32.27 -1.31 20.97
CA LYS A 28 -31.71 -0.87 22.26
C LYS A 28 -31.22 -2.05 23.10
N SER A 29 -32.01 -3.11 23.20
CA SER A 29 -31.63 -4.34 23.90
C SER A 29 -30.39 -5.00 23.27
N LYS A 30 -30.35 -5.10 21.93
CA LYS A 30 -29.22 -5.64 21.18
C LYS A 30 -27.92 -4.85 21.39
N TYR A 31 -28.00 -3.52 21.34
CA TYR A 31 -26.83 -2.66 21.61
C TYR A 31 -26.39 -2.71 23.07
N ALA A 32 -27.32 -2.86 24.02
CA ALA A 32 -26.98 -3.08 25.42
C ALA A 32 -26.22 -4.40 25.62
N THR A 33 -26.64 -5.48 24.94
CA THR A 33 -25.90 -6.76 24.94
C THR A 33 -24.50 -6.60 24.31
N TYR A 34 -24.38 -5.87 23.20
CA TYR A 34 -23.08 -5.61 22.57
C TYR A 34 -22.16 -4.75 23.43
N ALA A 35 -22.69 -3.73 24.09
CA ALA A 35 -21.92 -2.90 25.01
C ALA A 35 -21.45 -3.69 26.24
N ALA A 36 -22.29 -4.58 26.78
CA ALA A 36 -21.91 -5.45 27.90
C ALA A 36 -20.85 -6.49 27.51
N ALA A 37 -20.83 -6.94 26.25
CA ALA A 37 -19.85 -7.87 25.72
C ALA A 37 -18.58 -7.18 25.15
N TYR A 38 -18.56 -5.85 25.09
CA TYR A 38 -17.44 -5.09 24.54
C TYR A 38 -16.31 -5.05 25.56
N ASP A 39 -15.18 -5.66 25.21
CA ASP A 39 -13.93 -5.54 25.97
C ASP A 39 -13.10 -4.39 25.38
N PRO A 40 -13.00 -3.25 26.08
CA PRO A 40 -12.24 -2.11 25.59
C PRO A 40 -10.77 -2.47 25.43
N LYS A 41 -10.20 -3.25 26.36
CA LYS A 41 -8.76 -3.55 26.35
C LYS A 41 -8.38 -4.34 25.10
N ARG A 42 -9.17 -5.36 24.75
CA ARG A 42 -8.98 -6.10 23.51
C ARG A 42 -9.18 -5.24 22.25
N HIS A 43 -10.12 -4.29 22.26
CA HIS A 43 -10.28 -3.35 21.16
C HIS A 43 -9.04 -2.46 20.99
N TRP A 44 -8.50 -1.93 22.09
CA TRP A 44 -7.27 -1.13 22.09
C TRP A 44 -6.06 -1.96 21.64
N ASP A 45 -5.91 -3.20 22.10
CA ASP A 45 -4.82 -4.09 21.71
C ASP A 45 -4.85 -4.44 20.21
N ILE A 46 -6.04 -4.63 19.64
CA ILE A 46 -6.21 -4.93 18.21
C ILE A 46 -6.00 -3.67 17.35
N ASN A 47 -6.44 -2.51 17.83
CA ASN A 47 -6.48 -1.28 17.05
C ASN A 47 -5.41 -0.26 17.45
N GLN A 48 -4.43 -0.63 18.29
CA GLN A 48 -3.33 0.24 18.75
C GLN A 48 -2.52 0.88 17.61
N TRP A 49 -2.62 0.34 16.40
CA TRP A 49 -1.97 0.88 15.19
C TRP A 49 -2.82 1.93 14.44
N ASN A 50 -4.07 2.15 14.84
CA ASN A 50 -4.99 3.11 14.23
C ASN A 50 -4.76 4.51 14.82
N ILE A 51 -4.60 5.53 13.97
CA ILE A 51 -4.31 6.92 14.37
C ILE A 51 -5.42 7.52 15.22
N GLN A 52 -6.69 7.19 14.97
CA GLN A 52 -7.81 7.70 15.79
C GLN A 52 -7.77 7.11 17.21
N VAL A 53 -7.35 5.85 17.31
CA VAL A 53 -7.20 5.10 18.56
C VAL A 53 -5.97 5.63 19.32
N LEU A 54 -4.84 5.83 18.65
CA LEU A 54 -3.64 6.47 19.21
C LEU A 54 -3.92 7.89 19.71
N ALA A 55 -4.69 8.68 18.95
CA ALA A 55 -5.10 10.03 19.35
C ALA A 55 -6.05 10.04 20.54
N ALA A 56 -6.91 9.02 20.69
CA ALA A 56 -7.79 8.87 21.85
C ALA A 56 -7.02 8.46 23.11
N CYS A 57 -6.11 7.46 23.02
CA CYS A 57 -5.23 7.08 24.12
C CYS A 57 -4.36 8.26 24.59
N SER A 58 -3.79 9.04 23.66
CA SER A 58 -2.98 10.21 24.00
C SER A 58 -3.76 11.30 24.74
N LYS A 59 -5.06 11.45 24.46
CA LYS A 59 -5.95 12.39 25.19
C LYS A 59 -6.29 11.88 26.60
N GLU A 60 -6.49 10.58 26.77
CA GLU A 60 -6.69 9.97 28.10
C GLU A 60 -5.44 10.12 28.98
N ASP A 61 -4.24 9.89 28.42
CA ASP A 61 -2.97 10.10 29.12
C ASP A 61 -2.77 11.56 29.53
N GLN A 62 -3.14 12.52 28.67
CA GLN A 62 -3.11 13.94 29.01
C GLN A 62 -4.11 14.31 30.12
N GLY A 63 -5.25 13.63 30.21
CA GLY A 63 -6.23 13.78 31.29
C GLY A 63 -5.72 13.25 32.64
N ILE A 64 -4.96 12.15 32.63
CA ILE A 64 -4.31 11.57 33.82
C ILE A 64 -3.16 12.47 34.30
N VAL A 65 -2.36 13.04 33.38
CA VAL A 65 -1.29 13.99 33.69
C VAL A 65 -1.84 15.32 34.21
N ARG A 66 -2.97 15.81 33.68
CA ARG A 66 -3.63 17.04 34.19
C ARG A 66 -4.19 16.87 35.60
N ARG A 67 -4.60 15.66 36.01
CA ARG A 67 -5.09 15.39 37.38
C ARG A 67 -3.96 15.30 38.43
N LYS A 68 -2.70 15.18 38.03
CA LYS A 68 -1.53 15.15 38.96
C LYS A 68 -0.83 16.50 39.16
N ARG A 69 -1.27 17.59 38.51
CA ARG A 69 -0.78 18.96 38.77
C ARG A 69 -1.79 19.75 39.60
N GLY A 70 -1.78 19.54 40.90
CA GLY A 70 -2.46 20.38 41.87
C GLY A 70 -2.09 19.98 43.30
N ARG A 71 -1.64 20.96 44.11
CA ARG A 71 -1.16 20.92 45.52
C ARG A 71 0.27 20.39 45.74
N GLU A 72 1.21 20.99 46.49
CA GLU A 72 1.51 22.31 47.12
C GLU A 72 2.98 22.19 47.69
N PRO A 73 3.54 23.07 48.56
CA PRO A 73 4.20 24.36 48.30
C PRO A 73 5.70 24.44 48.76
N GLY A 74 6.40 25.50 48.31
CA GLY A 74 7.55 26.20 48.91
C GLY A 74 8.77 25.47 49.51
N ASP A 75 9.98 25.76 49.01
CA ASP A 75 11.09 26.32 49.83
C ASP A 75 12.24 26.92 48.98
N GLN A 76 12.99 27.84 49.59
CA GLN A 76 14.00 28.76 49.05
C GLN A 76 15.36 28.09 48.73
N GLY A 77 16.14 28.67 47.79
CA GLY A 77 17.57 28.36 47.64
C GLY A 77 18.29 28.90 46.38
N MET A 78 18.94 30.06 46.53
CA MET A 78 20.08 30.69 45.82
C MET A 78 20.75 30.09 44.54
N LEU A 79 20.95 31.00 43.56
CA LEU A 79 22.16 31.31 42.71
C LEU A 79 22.81 30.16 41.87
N VAL A 80 23.16 30.31 40.58
CA VAL A 80 24.19 31.20 39.98
C VAL A 80 24.10 31.23 38.42
N ALA A 81 24.25 32.43 37.85
CA ALA A 81 24.80 32.91 36.55
C ALA A 81 24.49 32.32 35.15
N SER A 82 24.02 33.23 34.28
CA SER A 82 24.06 33.35 32.79
C SER A 82 25.50 33.51 32.22
N PRO A 83 25.82 33.39 30.90
CA PRO A 83 25.10 34.05 29.78
C PRO A 83 25.08 33.36 28.37
N PRO A 84 24.38 33.96 27.37
CA PRO A 84 23.99 33.32 26.12
C PRO A 84 24.80 33.76 24.89
N ALA A 85 24.71 33.00 23.79
CA ALA A 85 25.10 33.43 22.43
C ALA A 85 24.06 32.88 21.43
N LYS A 86 23.18 33.72 20.88
CA LYS A 86 23.30 34.60 19.70
C LYS A 86 22.80 33.94 18.40
N VAL A 87 21.69 34.49 17.94
CA VAL A 87 20.99 34.31 16.66
C VAL A 87 21.79 34.97 15.52
N ALA A 88 21.75 34.39 14.31
CA ALA A 88 21.93 35.14 13.06
C ALA A 88 21.10 34.52 11.91
N LYS A 89 20.50 35.40 11.12
CA LYS A 89 19.48 35.20 10.07
C LYS A 89 20.09 35.03 8.67
N LEU A 90 19.22 34.59 7.73
CA LEU A 90 19.37 34.50 6.27
C LEU A 90 19.81 35.80 5.55
N ASN A 91 20.26 35.66 4.29
CA ASN A 91 19.68 36.22 3.02
C ASN A 91 20.69 36.00 1.84
N SER A 92 20.33 35.38 0.70
CA SER A 92 19.74 35.86 -0.58
C SER A 92 20.71 36.46 -1.64
N GLU A 93 20.73 35.81 -2.81
CA GLU A 93 21.07 36.28 -4.19
C GLU A 93 22.54 36.44 -4.67
N GLY A 94 22.82 35.91 -5.88
CA GLY A 94 23.70 36.54 -6.89
C GLY A 94 25.10 35.96 -7.15
N ILE A 95 25.25 35.16 -8.23
CA ILE A 95 26.50 34.86 -8.98
C ILE A 95 26.92 36.14 -9.77
N PRO A 96 28.22 36.51 -10.04
CA PRO A 96 29.31 35.73 -10.68
C PRO A 96 30.74 36.00 -10.07
N ASN A 97 31.90 35.46 -10.45
CA ASN A 97 32.43 35.05 -11.76
C ASN A 97 33.83 34.33 -11.61
N THR A 98 34.11 33.36 -12.49
CA THR A 98 35.36 33.13 -13.29
C THR A 98 36.74 32.62 -12.78
N ILE A 99 37.24 31.63 -13.56
CA ILE A 99 38.56 31.44 -14.23
C ILE A 99 39.75 30.79 -13.47
N ASN A 100 40.14 29.57 -13.91
CA ASN A 100 41.44 29.19 -14.54
C ASN A 100 41.53 27.64 -14.71
N THR A 101 41.39 27.07 -15.92
CA THR A 101 42.45 26.68 -16.90
C THR A 101 43.45 25.59 -16.45
N ARG A 102 43.23 24.34 -16.92
CA ARG A 102 44.07 23.43 -17.77
C ARG A 102 45.61 23.68 -17.89
N PRO A 103 46.48 22.74 -18.35
CA PRO A 103 46.26 21.38 -18.93
C PRO A 103 47.36 20.27 -18.68
N THR A 104 47.06 19.06 -19.20
CA THR A 104 47.86 17.96 -19.83
C THR A 104 49.39 17.79 -19.64
N ARG A 105 49.82 16.51 -19.58
CA ARG A 105 51.06 16.04 -20.22
C ARG A 105 50.98 14.56 -20.67
N ASP A 106 51.10 14.36 -21.98
CA ASP A 106 51.45 13.10 -22.68
C ASP A 106 52.94 12.78 -22.55
N MET A 107 53.32 11.53 -22.90
CA MET A 107 54.56 11.02 -23.56
C MET A 107 54.88 9.61 -23.01
N VAL A 108 55.32 8.57 -23.74
CA VAL A 108 55.67 8.32 -25.15
C VAL A 108 55.78 6.78 -25.34
N MET A 109 55.56 6.32 -26.58
CA MET A 109 55.70 4.95 -27.10
C MET A 109 57.15 4.41 -27.07
N ARG A 110 57.32 3.08 -26.99
CA ARG A 110 58.49 2.39 -27.57
C ARG A 110 58.07 1.10 -28.28
N ASP A 111 58.34 1.08 -29.58
CA ASP A 111 58.24 -0.02 -30.53
C ASP A 111 59.40 -1.01 -30.35
N SER A 112 59.18 -2.29 -30.65
CA SER A 112 60.20 -3.27 -31.04
C SER A 112 59.54 -4.53 -31.62
N SER A 113 59.68 -4.68 -32.94
CA SER A 113 59.41 -5.85 -33.76
C SER A 113 60.29 -7.07 -33.44
N GLY A 114 59.72 -8.27 -33.53
CA GLY A 114 60.47 -9.54 -33.52
C GLY A 114 59.60 -10.71 -33.96
N ARG A 115 59.82 -11.16 -35.19
CA ARG A 115 59.21 -12.33 -35.86
C ARG A 115 60.02 -13.57 -35.44
N GLU A 116 59.38 -14.66 -35.01
CA GLU A 116 59.71 -16.04 -35.46
C GLU A 116 58.94 -17.17 -34.72
N THR A 117 58.47 -18.11 -35.54
CA THR A 117 58.23 -19.55 -35.31
C THR A 117 57.12 -20.02 -34.36
N SER A 118 56.07 -20.57 -34.97
CA SER A 118 55.22 -21.62 -34.39
C SER A 118 56.03 -22.88 -34.04
N PRO A 119 55.52 -23.67 -33.10
CA PRO A 119 55.22 -25.06 -33.45
C PRO A 119 53.81 -25.48 -33.03
N MET A 120 53.23 -26.35 -33.86
CA MET A 120 51.99 -27.07 -33.61
C MET A 120 52.10 -27.93 -32.34
N CYS A 121 51.01 -28.03 -31.57
CA CYS A 121 50.76 -29.17 -30.70
C CYS A 121 49.26 -29.37 -30.44
N LEU A 122 48.73 -30.42 -31.09
CA LEU A 122 47.76 -31.42 -30.60
C LEU A 122 46.43 -30.94 -29.99
N ASP A 123 45.37 -31.14 -30.78
CA ASP A 123 43.97 -31.21 -30.38
C ASP A 123 43.77 -32.15 -29.18
N THR A 124 43.32 -31.58 -28.07
CA THR A 124 42.71 -32.33 -26.96
C THR A 124 41.20 -32.13 -27.05
N PRO A 125 40.36 -33.19 -27.02
CA PRO A 125 38.92 -33.02 -27.13
C PRO A 125 38.40 -32.27 -25.90
N ALA A 126 37.85 -31.08 -26.13
CA ALA A 126 37.21 -30.28 -25.11
C ALA A 126 36.00 -31.03 -24.54
N THR A 127 36.11 -31.44 -23.27
CA THR A 127 34.98 -31.82 -22.44
C THR A 127 33.96 -30.67 -22.46
N PRO A 128 32.66 -30.91 -22.72
CA PRO A 128 31.67 -29.85 -22.64
C PRO A 128 31.66 -29.27 -21.22
N PRO A 129 31.43 -27.95 -21.05
CA PRO A 129 31.35 -27.37 -19.72
C PRO A 129 30.21 -28.09 -18.99
N VAL A 130 30.57 -28.79 -17.91
CA VAL A 130 29.63 -29.31 -16.93
C VAL A 130 28.77 -28.13 -16.53
N ALA A 131 27.48 -28.18 -16.91
CA ALA A 131 26.51 -27.22 -16.45
C ALA A 131 26.63 -27.15 -14.94
N CYS A 132 27.08 -26.01 -14.41
CA CYS A 132 27.07 -25.74 -12.98
C CYS A 132 25.61 -25.85 -12.54
N GLN A 133 25.23 -27.03 -12.02
CA GLN A 133 23.95 -27.20 -11.38
C GLN A 133 24.00 -26.33 -10.14
N ALA A 134 23.33 -25.18 -10.21
CA ALA A 134 23.09 -24.37 -9.03
C ALA A 134 22.39 -25.27 -8.01
N GLU A 135 22.96 -25.37 -6.80
CA GLU A 135 22.36 -26.11 -5.69
C GLU A 135 20.86 -25.78 -5.58
N PRO A 136 19.97 -26.78 -5.44
CA PRO A 136 18.55 -26.55 -5.39
C PRO A 136 18.24 -25.62 -4.21
N LYS A 137 17.76 -24.40 -4.54
CA LYS A 137 17.38 -23.41 -3.53
C LYS A 137 16.36 -24.03 -2.58
N LYS A 138 16.60 -23.94 -1.28
CA LYS A 138 15.66 -24.43 -0.26
C LYS A 138 14.32 -23.68 -0.41
N PRO A 139 13.17 -24.38 -0.44
CA PRO A 139 11.88 -23.71 -0.52
C PRO A 139 11.62 -22.87 0.73
N GLN A 140 11.03 -21.69 0.55
CA GLN A 140 10.71 -20.74 1.61
C GLN A 140 9.23 -20.36 1.55
N ASN A 141 8.59 -20.11 2.69
CA ASN A 141 7.20 -19.66 2.70
C ASN A 141 7.04 -18.57 3.76
N TYR A 142 6.78 -17.35 3.31
CA TYR A 142 6.56 -16.19 4.19
C TYR A 142 5.34 -16.37 5.10
N TYR A 143 4.38 -17.21 4.71
CA TYR A 143 3.15 -17.47 5.49
C TYR A 143 3.18 -18.82 6.24
N GLU A 144 4.35 -19.45 6.38
CA GLU A 144 4.47 -20.72 7.12
C GLU A 144 3.95 -20.57 8.56
N GLY A 145 3.19 -21.55 9.03
CA GLY A 145 2.53 -21.55 10.34
C GLY A 145 1.21 -20.79 10.40
N ILE A 146 0.86 -19.98 9.38
CA ILE A 146 -0.45 -19.30 9.34
C ILE A 146 -1.55 -20.30 8.92
N PRO A 147 -2.58 -20.55 9.75
CA PRO A 147 -3.58 -21.60 9.46
C PRO A 147 -4.35 -21.39 8.15
N THR A 148 -4.56 -20.14 7.75
CA THR A 148 -5.24 -19.77 6.50
C THR A 148 -4.29 -19.68 5.30
N ALA A 149 -3.03 -20.09 5.43
CA ALA A 149 -2.06 -20.14 4.34
C ALA A 149 -1.73 -21.57 3.93
N LYS A 150 -1.26 -21.73 2.69
CA LYS A 150 -0.59 -22.95 2.25
C LYS A 150 0.69 -23.17 3.06
N GLN A 151 0.92 -24.38 3.54
CA GLN A 151 2.15 -24.80 4.24
C GLN A 151 3.14 -25.46 3.28
N LEU A 152 4.44 -25.43 3.61
CA LEU A 152 5.47 -26.15 2.84
C LEU A 152 5.28 -27.67 2.90
N SER A 153 4.71 -28.17 4.00
CA SER A 153 4.49 -29.60 4.26
C SER A 153 3.35 -30.23 3.45
N GLU A 154 2.49 -29.43 2.81
CA GLU A 154 1.34 -29.92 2.05
C GLU A 154 1.47 -29.64 0.54
N THR A 155 0.79 -30.45 -0.27
CA THR A 155 0.68 -30.21 -1.72
C THR A 155 -0.37 -29.12 -2.02
N VAL A 156 -0.28 -28.47 -3.19
CA VAL A 156 -1.28 -27.47 -3.60
C VAL A 156 -2.71 -28.06 -3.63
N PRO A 157 -2.96 -29.29 -4.14
CA PRO A 157 -4.29 -29.90 -4.06
C PRO A 157 -4.78 -30.15 -2.64
N ALA A 158 -3.91 -30.59 -1.72
CA ALA A 158 -4.27 -30.78 -0.31
C ALA A 158 -4.65 -29.45 0.36
N PHE A 159 -3.88 -28.39 0.07
CA PHE A 159 -4.18 -27.04 0.50
C PHE A 159 -5.54 -26.53 0.00
N LEU A 160 -5.82 -26.68 -1.30
CA LEU A 160 -7.09 -26.24 -1.90
C LEU A 160 -8.30 -27.02 -1.33
N LYS A 161 -8.10 -28.29 -0.97
CA LYS A 161 -9.13 -29.10 -0.29
C LYS A 161 -9.35 -28.65 1.15
N ARG A 162 -8.29 -28.23 1.85
CA ARG A 162 -8.33 -27.76 3.23
C ARG A 162 -8.92 -26.36 3.37
N LEU A 163 -8.65 -25.48 2.39
CA LEU A 163 -9.03 -24.06 2.39
C LEU A 163 -9.70 -23.69 1.05
N ASP A 164 -11.01 -23.88 1.00
CA ASP A 164 -11.85 -23.47 -0.12
C ASP A 164 -12.40 -22.05 0.12
N PRO A 165 -12.17 -21.06 -0.78
CA PRO A 165 -12.65 -19.69 -0.60
C PRO A 165 -14.18 -19.54 -0.52
N VAL A 166 -14.95 -20.52 -1.01
CA VAL A 166 -16.42 -20.51 -0.97
C VAL A 166 -16.94 -20.95 0.40
N THR A 167 -16.34 -21.99 0.99
CA THR A 167 -16.85 -22.62 2.22
C THR A 167 -16.09 -22.19 3.48
N THR A 168 -14.86 -21.69 3.33
CA THR A 168 -14.06 -21.19 4.45
C THR A 168 -14.72 -19.93 5.00
N GLN A 169 -15.28 -20.07 6.20
CA GLN A 169 -15.88 -18.96 6.93
C GLN A 169 -14.82 -17.97 7.39
N ARG A 170 -15.18 -16.68 7.45
CA ARG A 170 -14.34 -15.67 8.08
C ARG A 170 -14.08 -16.06 9.54
N THR A 171 -12.82 -16.14 9.94
CA THR A 171 -12.44 -16.32 11.35
C THR A 171 -12.14 -14.98 12.01
N ASN A 172 -12.36 -14.90 13.33
CA ASN A 172 -12.09 -13.70 14.11
C ASN A 172 -10.57 -13.46 14.22
N GLY A 173 -10.05 -12.48 13.49
CA GLY A 173 -8.63 -12.08 13.50
C GLY A 173 -8.18 -11.44 12.17
N SER A 174 -7.09 -10.67 12.18
CA SER A 174 -6.60 -9.92 11.00
C SER A 174 -6.28 -10.81 9.79
N SER A 175 -5.92 -12.08 10.01
CA SER A 175 -5.62 -13.07 8.95
C SER A 175 -6.85 -13.92 8.54
N GLY A 176 -7.96 -13.82 9.26
CA GLY A 176 -9.14 -14.69 9.12
C GLY A 176 -10.07 -14.35 7.95
N SER A 177 -9.77 -13.27 7.24
CA SER A 177 -10.55 -12.81 6.08
C SER A 177 -9.95 -13.21 4.72
N PHE A 178 -8.78 -13.86 4.72
CA PHE A 178 -8.06 -14.21 3.49
C PHE A 178 -7.38 -15.58 3.60
N ILE A 179 -7.37 -16.30 2.49
CA ILE A 179 -6.56 -17.49 2.27
C ILE A 179 -5.30 -17.08 1.49
N TRP A 180 -4.12 -17.58 1.87
CA TRP A 180 -2.83 -17.12 1.35
C TRP A 180 -2.01 -18.24 0.72
N ILE A 181 -1.21 -17.89 -0.28
CA ILE A 181 -0.18 -18.77 -0.86
C ILE A 181 1.02 -17.93 -1.28
N ALA A 182 2.23 -18.42 -1.00
CA ALA A 182 3.48 -17.80 -1.44
C ALA A 182 4.16 -18.67 -2.52
N ASN A 183 4.92 -18.03 -3.39
CA ASN A 183 5.87 -18.72 -4.26
C ASN A 183 7.02 -19.26 -3.40
N PRO A 184 7.30 -20.58 -3.40
CA PRO A 184 8.35 -21.18 -2.59
C PRO A 184 9.77 -20.79 -3.00
N TYR A 185 9.94 -20.25 -4.21
CA TYR A 185 11.22 -19.86 -4.78
C TYR A 185 11.14 -18.41 -5.30
N PRO A 186 11.06 -17.41 -4.41
CA PRO A 186 11.05 -16.02 -4.83
C PRO A 186 12.33 -15.69 -5.61
N ALA A 187 12.21 -14.77 -6.57
CA ALA A 187 13.39 -14.22 -7.24
C ALA A 187 14.33 -13.58 -6.18
N PRO A 188 15.66 -13.65 -6.36
CA PRO A 188 16.59 -13.00 -5.44
C PRO A 188 16.28 -11.50 -5.37
N SER A 189 15.94 -11.01 -4.18
CA SER A 189 15.84 -9.57 -3.95
C SER A 189 17.25 -8.98 -3.81
N PRO A 190 17.55 -7.81 -4.40
CA PRO A 190 18.85 -7.15 -4.28
C PRO A 190 19.28 -6.88 -2.84
N SER A 191 18.34 -6.84 -1.87
CA SER A 191 18.62 -6.56 -0.46
C SER A 191 18.40 -7.81 0.42
N HIS A 192 19.40 -8.69 0.45
CA HIS A 192 19.42 -9.92 1.26
C HIS A 192 19.22 -9.75 2.80
N ASN A 193 19.23 -8.51 3.31
CA ASN A 193 19.17 -8.17 4.75
C ASN A 193 17.97 -7.29 5.14
N GLN A 194 17.03 -7.00 4.24
CA GLN A 194 15.82 -6.22 4.56
C GLN A 194 14.65 -7.15 4.82
N THR A 195 13.85 -6.84 5.86
CA THR A 195 12.53 -7.44 6.00
C THR A 195 11.74 -7.18 4.72
N ASP A 196 11.15 -8.21 4.12
CA ASP A 196 10.45 -8.15 2.83
C ASP A 196 9.44 -6.98 2.77
N THR A 197 8.90 -6.51 3.89
CA THR A 197 7.90 -5.43 3.93
C THR A 197 8.44 -3.99 3.95
N GLY A 198 9.76 -3.77 4.06
CA GLY A 198 10.34 -2.42 4.21
C GLY A 198 9.96 -1.70 5.52
N ASP A 199 10.27 -0.40 5.63
CA ASP A 199 9.92 0.47 6.75
C ASP A 199 8.52 1.08 6.57
N VAL A 200 7.49 0.27 6.79
CA VAL A 200 6.08 0.68 6.65
C VAL A 200 5.72 1.83 7.60
N ALA A 201 6.30 1.86 8.80
CA ALA A 201 5.99 2.87 9.81
C ALA A 201 6.54 4.24 9.41
N GLY A 202 7.81 4.30 9.00
CA GLY A 202 8.42 5.52 8.46
C GLY A 202 7.74 5.98 7.18
N PHE A 203 7.43 5.06 6.26
CA PHE A 203 6.67 5.37 5.05
C PHE A 203 5.31 6.02 5.37
N LYS A 204 4.53 5.45 6.28
CA LYS A 204 3.23 6.01 6.67
C LYS A 204 3.36 7.42 7.21
N LYS A 205 4.32 7.65 8.12
CA LYS A 205 4.57 8.97 8.69
C LYS A 205 4.88 10.00 7.59
N ALA A 206 5.89 9.73 6.77
CA ALA A 206 6.31 10.64 5.70
C ALA A 206 5.22 10.83 4.63
N GLY A 207 4.49 9.76 4.29
CA GLY A 207 3.36 9.82 3.36
C GLY A 207 2.22 10.69 3.89
N PHE A 208 1.83 10.55 5.16
CA PHE A 208 0.79 11.41 5.75
C PHE A 208 1.23 12.87 5.87
N ASP A 209 2.51 13.15 6.12
CA ASP A 209 3.06 14.51 6.12
C ASP A 209 2.90 15.17 4.73
N ILE A 210 3.22 14.43 3.65
CA ILE A 210 3.00 14.88 2.26
C ILE A 210 1.51 15.13 1.99
N LEU A 211 0.64 14.21 2.40
CA LEU A 211 -0.81 14.36 2.21
C LEU A 211 -1.36 15.58 2.96
N ASN A 212 -0.89 15.83 4.18
CA ASN A 212 -1.26 17.00 4.98
C ASN A 212 -0.80 18.31 4.32
N ALA A 213 0.44 18.36 3.83
CA ALA A 213 0.94 19.53 3.10
C ALA A 213 0.12 19.81 1.84
N TYR A 214 -0.30 18.77 1.12
CA TYR A 214 -1.19 18.92 -0.03
C TYR A 214 -2.59 19.43 0.37
N ARG A 215 -3.15 18.98 1.51
CA ARG A 215 -4.43 19.51 2.03
C ARG A 215 -4.33 21.02 2.31
N GLN A 216 -3.28 21.44 3.00
CA GLN A 216 -3.02 22.86 3.28
C GLN A 216 -2.88 23.66 1.97
N ARG A 217 -2.11 23.15 1.02
CA ARG A 217 -1.93 23.82 -0.27
C ARG A 217 -3.24 23.93 -1.06
N LYS A 218 -4.10 22.91 -0.98
CA LYS A 218 -5.43 22.93 -1.59
C LYS A 218 -6.31 24.02 -0.97
N GLU A 219 -6.32 24.14 0.36
CA GLU A 219 -7.04 25.20 1.07
C GLU A 219 -6.52 26.59 0.72
N GLU A 220 -5.20 26.79 0.66
CA GLU A 220 -4.58 28.06 0.24
C GLU A 220 -5.00 28.46 -1.18
N VAL A 221 -4.99 27.51 -2.12
CA VAL A 221 -5.40 27.77 -3.51
C VAL A 221 -6.87 28.15 -3.58
N GLN A 222 -7.73 27.53 -2.76
CA GLN A 222 -9.15 27.89 -2.67
C GLN A 222 -9.34 29.27 -2.05
N ALA A 223 -8.68 29.56 -0.93
CA ALA A 223 -8.76 30.83 -0.21
C ALA A 223 -8.19 32.01 -1.02
N SER A 224 -7.13 31.79 -1.80
CA SER A 224 -6.48 32.82 -2.61
C SER A 224 -7.23 33.13 -3.91
N ASN A 225 -8.26 32.34 -4.26
CA ASN A 225 -9.01 32.50 -5.51
C ASN A 225 -10.54 32.54 -5.30
N PRO A 226 -11.06 33.39 -4.39
CA PRO A 226 -12.48 33.36 -4.02
C PRO A 226 -13.41 33.82 -5.16
N SER A 227 -12.92 34.67 -6.06
CA SER A 227 -13.67 35.20 -7.20
C SER A 227 -13.54 34.37 -8.49
N ARG A 228 -12.70 33.32 -8.49
CA ARG A 228 -12.52 32.49 -9.68
C ARG A 228 -13.62 31.43 -9.76
N ALA A 229 -14.04 31.13 -10.99
CA ALA A 229 -14.99 30.04 -11.24
C ALA A 229 -14.44 28.69 -10.70
N PRO A 230 -15.29 27.82 -10.12
CA PRO A 230 -14.88 26.54 -9.54
C PRO A 230 -14.08 25.63 -10.49
N GLY A 231 -14.36 25.69 -11.80
CA GLY A 231 -13.61 24.96 -12.82
C GLY A 231 -12.14 25.40 -12.95
N ALA A 232 -11.87 26.69 -12.77
CA ALA A 232 -10.49 27.22 -12.82
C ALA A 232 -9.67 26.74 -11.61
N ILE A 233 -10.27 26.77 -10.41
CA ILE A 233 -9.66 26.23 -9.17
C ILE A 233 -9.39 24.74 -9.34
N THR A 234 -10.35 23.98 -9.88
CA THR A 234 -10.20 22.55 -10.15
C THR A 234 -9.05 22.25 -11.11
N ARG A 235 -8.85 23.09 -12.13
CA ARG A 235 -7.72 22.96 -13.07
C ARG A 235 -6.37 23.24 -12.39
N MET A 236 -6.30 24.24 -11.52
CA MET A 236 -5.09 24.52 -10.72
C MET A 236 -4.75 23.33 -9.81
N LEU A 237 -5.73 22.80 -9.07
CA LEU A 237 -5.52 21.62 -8.22
C LEU A 237 -5.13 20.39 -9.04
N ARG A 238 -5.65 20.23 -10.26
CA ARG A 238 -5.27 19.12 -11.15
C ARG A 238 -3.78 19.14 -11.49
N GLN A 239 -3.17 20.32 -11.62
CA GLN A 239 -1.73 20.47 -11.90
C GLN A 239 -0.84 20.08 -10.72
N LEU A 240 -1.36 20.10 -9.48
CA LEU A 240 -0.61 19.73 -8.28
C LEU A 240 -0.59 18.20 -8.03
N ARG A 241 -1.55 17.46 -8.58
CA ARG A 241 -1.69 16.01 -8.36
C ARG A 241 -0.50 15.18 -8.86
N PRO A 242 0.10 15.46 -10.04
CA PRO A 242 1.27 14.71 -10.50
C PRO A 242 2.46 14.83 -9.53
N GLN A 243 2.69 16.01 -8.96
CA GLN A 243 3.75 16.21 -7.97
C GLN A 243 3.46 15.41 -6.70
N LEU A 244 2.22 15.45 -6.22
CA LEU A 244 1.80 14.64 -5.07
C LEU A 244 2.06 13.14 -5.31
N GLU A 245 1.66 12.62 -6.47
CA GLU A 245 1.89 11.21 -6.84
C GLU A 245 3.39 10.87 -6.89
N GLN A 246 4.21 11.74 -7.48
CA GLN A 246 5.66 11.56 -7.52
C GLN A 246 6.29 11.53 -6.13
N ASP A 247 5.88 12.44 -5.23
CA ASP A 247 6.39 12.50 -3.86
C ASP A 247 6.02 11.26 -3.05
N LEU A 248 4.79 10.75 -3.19
CA LEU A 248 4.37 9.52 -2.53
C LEU A 248 5.15 8.29 -3.03
N ILE A 249 5.38 8.19 -4.35
CA ILE A 249 6.17 7.11 -4.93
C ILE A 249 7.65 7.20 -4.51
N ARG A 250 8.21 8.41 -4.44
CA ARG A 250 9.57 8.65 -3.97
C ARG A 250 9.76 8.16 -2.54
N VAL A 251 8.86 8.55 -1.63
CA VAL A 251 8.93 8.12 -0.22
C VAL A 251 8.69 6.62 -0.08
N ALA A 252 7.83 6.01 -0.91
CA ALA A 252 7.68 4.55 -0.94
C ALA A 252 9.00 3.84 -1.27
N LYS A 253 9.78 4.38 -2.22
CA LYS A 253 11.12 3.87 -2.58
C LYS A 253 12.13 4.07 -1.47
N GLU A 254 12.18 5.26 -0.86
CA GLU A 254 13.10 5.58 0.24
C GLU A 254 12.90 4.66 1.45
N HIS A 255 11.66 4.25 1.73
CA HIS A 255 11.31 3.33 2.83
C HIS A 255 11.15 1.86 2.41
N HIS A 256 11.47 1.52 1.15
CA HIS A 256 11.38 0.15 0.62
C HIS A 256 9.97 -0.49 0.70
N VAL A 257 8.91 0.31 0.61
CA VAL A 257 7.51 -0.17 0.54
C VAL A 257 7.12 -0.33 -0.94
N MET A 258 7.68 -1.37 -1.56
CA MET A 258 7.71 -1.52 -3.02
C MET A 258 6.72 -2.53 -3.60
N HIS A 259 6.04 -3.32 -2.77
CA HIS A 259 5.09 -4.32 -3.27
C HIS A 259 3.91 -3.68 -3.98
N GLY A 260 3.29 -4.45 -4.85
CA GLY A 260 1.99 -4.12 -5.40
C GLY A 260 1.25 -5.35 -5.86
N LYS A 261 0.01 -5.16 -6.32
CA LYS A 261 -0.92 -6.28 -6.56
C LYS A 261 -1.83 -6.04 -7.75
N TRP A 262 -1.96 -7.07 -8.58
CA TRP A 262 -3.07 -7.22 -9.51
C TRP A 262 -4.32 -7.67 -8.75
N MET A 263 -5.46 -7.04 -9.01
CA MET A 263 -6.73 -7.35 -8.34
C MET A 263 -7.75 -7.94 -9.31
N LEU A 264 -8.22 -9.17 -9.03
CA LEU A 264 -9.32 -9.81 -9.73
C LEU A 264 -10.57 -9.85 -8.84
N PHE A 265 -11.73 -9.86 -9.49
CA PHE A 265 -13.04 -9.90 -8.84
C PHE A 265 -13.94 -10.95 -9.51
N PRO A 266 -13.58 -12.26 -9.48
CA PRO A 266 -14.48 -13.30 -9.97
C PRO A 266 -15.80 -13.34 -9.21
N GLU A 267 -16.83 -13.84 -9.88
CA GLU A 267 -18.10 -14.16 -9.24
C GLU A 267 -17.92 -15.32 -8.25
N THR A 268 -18.79 -15.39 -7.24
CA THR A 268 -18.73 -16.45 -6.22
C THR A 268 -18.83 -17.86 -6.81
N SER A 269 -19.51 -18.05 -7.94
CA SER A 269 -19.58 -19.32 -8.68
C SER A 269 -18.22 -19.75 -9.27
N ASP A 270 -17.37 -18.79 -9.63
CA ASP A 270 -16.10 -19.03 -10.32
C ASP A 270 -14.88 -18.91 -9.40
N VAL A 271 -15.03 -18.32 -8.21
CA VAL A 271 -13.91 -17.99 -7.31
C VAL A 271 -13.05 -19.21 -6.96
N GLY A 272 -13.65 -20.37 -6.68
CA GLY A 272 -12.90 -21.59 -6.34
C GLY A 272 -12.03 -22.06 -7.50
N ARG A 273 -12.57 -22.01 -8.73
CA ARG A 273 -11.87 -22.39 -9.96
C ARG A 273 -10.74 -21.39 -10.29
N VAL A 274 -11.01 -20.09 -10.20
CA VAL A 274 -10.00 -19.03 -10.39
C VAL A 274 -8.88 -19.16 -9.36
N TRP A 275 -9.25 -19.37 -8.10
CA TRP A 275 -8.29 -19.52 -7.02
C TRP A 275 -7.39 -20.74 -7.20
N ALA A 276 -7.92 -21.88 -7.64
CA ALA A 276 -7.11 -23.05 -7.94
C ALA A 276 -6.03 -22.76 -8.99
N ILE A 277 -6.40 -22.09 -10.10
CA ILE A 277 -5.45 -21.68 -11.15
C ILE A 277 -4.38 -20.74 -10.59
N VAL A 278 -4.80 -19.72 -9.84
CA VAL A 278 -3.88 -18.75 -9.22
C VAL A 278 -2.94 -19.43 -8.23
N ALA A 279 -3.45 -20.34 -7.40
CA ALA A 279 -2.66 -21.05 -6.39
C ALA A 279 -1.58 -21.91 -7.04
N HIS A 280 -1.95 -22.73 -8.03
CA HIS A 280 -0.98 -23.53 -8.79
C HIS A 280 0.07 -22.65 -9.48
N ALA A 281 -0.36 -21.62 -10.21
CA ALA A 281 0.56 -20.78 -10.96
C ALA A 281 1.47 -19.89 -10.07
N THR A 282 1.01 -19.51 -8.87
CA THR A 282 1.85 -18.81 -7.88
C THR A 282 2.90 -19.75 -7.29
N TRP A 283 2.50 -20.97 -6.93
CA TRP A 283 3.42 -21.98 -6.40
C TRP A 283 4.47 -22.43 -7.43
N ASP A 284 4.09 -22.51 -8.70
CA ASP A 284 5.00 -22.80 -9.82
C ASP A 284 5.92 -21.62 -10.20
N GLY A 285 5.80 -20.46 -9.53
CA GLY A 285 6.58 -19.25 -9.84
C GLY A 285 6.21 -18.56 -11.17
N LYS A 286 5.09 -18.95 -11.79
CA LYS A 286 4.59 -18.32 -13.04
C LYS A 286 3.95 -16.97 -12.78
N LEU A 287 3.31 -16.80 -11.63
CA LEU A 287 2.76 -15.51 -11.21
C LEU A 287 3.81 -14.75 -10.39
N GLY A 288 3.36 -13.90 -9.46
CA GLY A 288 4.24 -13.10 -8.63
C GLY A 288 4.67 -13.82 -7.34
N VAL A 289 5.06 -13.05 -6.33
CA VAL A 289 5.66 -13.58 -5.09
C VAL A 289 4.65 -14.23 -4.15
N SER A 290 3.39 -13.80 -4.21
CA SER A 290 2.31 -14.37 -3.41
C SER A 290 0.93 -14.04 -3.99
N ALA A 291 -0.08 -14.72 -3.48
CA ALA A 291 -1.47 -14.41 -3.78
C ALA A 291 -2.35 -14.60 -2.55
N LYS A 292 -3.50 -13.90 -2.55
CA LYS A 292 -4.54 -14.08 -1.54
C LYS A 292 -5.93 -14.05 -2.16
N VAL A 293 -6.87 -14.78 -1.57
CA VAL A 293 -8.29 -14.73 -1.91
C VAL A 293 -9.11 -14.42 -0.67
N ALA A 294 -10.12 -13.57 -0.81
CA ALA A 294 -11.04 -13.25 0.27
C ALA A 294 -11.97 -14.44 0.57
N THR A 295 -12.19 -14.71 1.86
CA THR A 295 -13.14 -15.72 2.35
C THR A 295 -14.58 -15.21 2.30
N ASP A 296 -15.56 -16.07 2.62
CA ASP A 296 -16.97 -15.69 2.62
C ASP A 296 -17.25 -14.47 3.53
N GLY A 297 -18.00 -13.51 3.00
CA GLY A 297 -18.29 -12.22 3.64
C GLY A 297 -17.13 -11.20 3.66
N ALA A 298 -15.91 -11.55 3.21
CA ALA A 298 -14.75 -10.66 3.12
C ALA A 298 -14.48 -10.17 1.69
N GLY A 299 -14.01 -8.92 1.57
CA GLY A 299 -13.58 -8.34 0.28
C GLY A 299 -14.64 -8.37 -0.81
N SER A 300 -15.93 -8.41 -0.45
CA SER A 300 -17.03 -8.47 -1.40
C SER A 300 -17.27 -7.11 -2.03
N ALA A 301 -17.21 -7.04 -3.36
CA ALA A 301 -17.64 -5.88 -4.12
C ALA A 301 -19.08 -6.11 -4.61
N GLY A 302 -20.00 -5.23 -4.23
CA GLY A 302 -21.41 -5.24 -4.65
C GLY A 302 -22.39 -5.75 -3.60
N SER A 303 -23.63 -5.27 -3.69
CA SER A 303 -24.77 -5.67 -2.85
C SER A 303 -25.77 -6.42 -3.73
N GLY A 304 -25.84 -7.75 -3.64
CA GLY A 304 -26.76 -8.56 -4.45
C GLY A 304 -26.34 -10.03 -4.58
N PRO A 305 -27.13 -10.87 -5.28
CA PRO A 305 -26.87 -12.31 -5.43
C PRO A 305 -25.58 -12.64 -6.22
N GLN A 306 -25.01 -11.68 -6.95
CA GLN A 306 -23.71 -11.79 -7.62
C GLN A 306 -22.61 -11.08 -6.81
N THR A 307 -22.34 -11.56 -5.60
CA THR A 307 -21.19 -11.05 -4.84
C THR A 307 -19.89 -11.50 -5.52
N GLN A 308 -19.02 -10.55 -5.85
CA GLN A 308 -17.67 -10.85 -6.34
C GLN A 308 -16.72 -11.07 -5.16
N ARG A 309 -15.68 -11.88 -5.33
CA ARG A 309 -14.64 -12.12 -4.32
C ARG A 309 -13.30 -11.55 -4.79
N LEU A 310 -12.62 -10.79 -3.93
CA LEU A 310 -11.31 -10.24 -4.25
C LEU A 310 -10.24 -11.33 -4.25
N ILE A 311 -9.48 -11.42 -5.34
CA ILE A 311 -8.19 -12.11 -5.41
C ILE A 311 -7.10 -11.08 -5.68
N CYS A 312 -6.00 -11.12 -4.92
CA CYS A 312 -4.81 -10.32 -5.20
C CYS A 312 -3.63 -11.22 -5.57
N ILE A 313 -2.88 -10.84 -6.59
CA ILE A 313 -1.60 -11.46 -6.97
C ILE A 313 -0.52 -10.39 -6.82
N TYR A 314 0.44 -10.63 -5.94
CA TYR A 314 1.46 -9.66 -5.57
C TYR A 314 2.72 -9.77 -6.42
N THR A 315 3.31 -8.64 -6.77
CA THR A 315 4.70 -8.57 -7.25
C THR A 315 5.56 -7.88 -6.19
N HIS A 316 6.87 -8.10 -6.26
CA HIS A 316 7.82 -7.59 -5.27
C HIS A 316 8.05 -6.07 -5.41
N ASP A 317 8.15 -5.57 -6.65
CA ASP A 317 8.44 -4.17 -6.92
C ASP A 317 7.47 -3.61 -7.96
N PHE A 318 6.61 -2.67 -7.56
CA PHE A 318 5.67 -2.01 -8.46
C PHE A 318 6.36 -1.19 -9.56
N SER A 319 7.62 -0.82 -9.40
CA SER A 319 8.38 -0.05 -10.38
C SER A 319 9.10 -0.93 -11.41
N ASP A 320 9.22 -2.24 -11.16
CA ASP A 320 9.63 -3.23 -12.15
C ASP A 320 8.47 -3.52 -13.12
N GLN A 321 8.37 -2.68 -14.16
CA GLN A 321 7.30 -2.82 -15.16
C GLN A 321 7.39 -4.13 -15.94
N ASP A 322 8.58 -4.73 -16.05
CA ASP A 322 8.76 -5.98 -16.78
C ASP A 322 8.23 -7.17 -15.98
N ASP A 323 8.47 -7.22 -14.67
CA ASP A 323 7.84 -8.22 -13.80
C ASP A 323 6.32 -8.03 -13.70
N VAL A 324 5.87 -6.78 -13.53
CA VAL A 324 4.43 -6.45 -13.51
C VAL A 324 3.75 -6.88 -14.81
N ARG A 325 4.40 -6.67 -15.97
CA ARG A 325 3.92 -7.09 -17.29
C ARG A 325 3.97 -8.61 -17.45
N ARG A 326 5.05 -9.27 -17.04
CA ARG A 326 5.22 -10.72 -17.08
C ARG A 326 4.08 -11.44 -16.35
N VAL A 327 3.75 -10.96 -15.14
CA VAL A 327 2.67 -11.55 -14.34
C VAL A 327 1.33 -11.42 -15.05
N VAL A 328 0.96 -10.26 -15.59
CA VAL A 328 -0.33 -10.09 -16.29
C VAL A 328 -0.40 -10.84 -17.63
N GLN A 329 0.73 -11.02 -18.32
CA GLN A 329 0.82 -11.88 -19.51
C GLN A 329 0.61 -13.35 -19.17
N ASN A 330 1.19 -13.83 -18.06
CA ASN A 330 0.95 -15.18 -17.57
C ASN A 330 -0.51 -15.37 -17.13
N MET A 331 -1.12 -14.38 -16.48
CA MET A 331 -2.56 -14.40 -16.17
C MET A 331 -3.42 -14.53 -17.44
N LYS A 332 -3.05 -13.82 -18.51
CA LYS A 332 -3.72 -13.95 -19.82
C LYS A 332 -3.59 -15.37 -20.38
N THR A 333 -2.37 -15.92 -20.39
CA THR A 333 -2.08 -17.27 -20.89
C THR A 333 -2.82 -18.36 -20.11
N LEU A 334 -3.02 -18.14 -18.80
CA LEU A 334 -3.79 -19.01 -17.92
C LEU A 334 -5.32 -18.86 -18.06
N GLY A 335 -5.80 -17.98 -18.96
CA GLY A 335 -7.24 -17.76 -19.19
C GLY A 335 -7.94 -16.96 -18.10
N LEU A 336 -7.21 -16.25 -17.24
CA LEU A 336 -7.78 -15.44 -16.15
C LEU A 336 -8.32 -14.07 -16.63
N LEU A 337 -7.94 -13.65 -17.83
CA LEU A 337 -8.34 -12.39 -18.46
C LEU A 337 -9.15 -12.67 -19.72
N ARG A 338 -10.10 -11.79 -20.04
CA ARG A 338 -10.88 -11.89 -21.28
C ARG A 338 -10.05 -11.41 -22.47
N ASP A 339 -10.09 -12.15 -23.59
CA ASP A 339 -9.57 -11.67 -24.86
C ASP A 339 -10.54 -10.66 -25.49
N GLU A 340 -10.03 -9.47 -25.82
CA GLU A 340 -10.73 -8.43 -26.60
C GLU A 340 -11.19 -9.04 -27.93
N GLY A 341 -12.51 -9.16 -28.14
CA GLY A 341 -13.12 -9.71 -29.37
C GLY A 341 -13.71 -11.12 -29.24
N SER A 342 -13.49 -11.82 -28.12
CA SER A 342 -14.20 -13.06 -27.84
C SER A 342 -15.53 -12.77 -27.11
N ASN A 343 -16.64 -13.22 -27.68
CA ASN A 343 -17.94 -13.26 -26.99
C ASN A 343 -17.98 -14.32 -25.87
N GLY A 344 -16.89 -15.06 -25.66
CA GLY A 344 -16.73 -16.01 -24.57
C GLY A 344 -15.26 -16.29 -24.31
N GLY A 345 -14.65 -15.54 -23.38
CA GLY A 345 -13.54 -16.08 -22.60
C GLY A 345 -14.14 -16.90 -21.47
N PHE A 346 -13.68 -18.13 -21.27
CA PHE A 346 -14.18 -19.19 -20.37
C PHE A 346 -14.27 -18.80 -18.86
N MET A 347 -13.99 -17.53 -18.53
CA MET A 347 -13.77 -17.02 -17.16
C MET A 347 -13.57 -15.50 -17.04
N GLY A 348 -13.63 -14.76 -18.16
CA GLY A 348 -12.82 -13.55 -18.33
C GLY A 348 -13.33 -12.32 -17.59
N THR A 349 -12.58 -11.89 -16.56
CA THR A 349 -12.76 -10.58 -15.91
C THR A 349 -12.51 -9.43 -16.91
N LYS A 350 -13.27 -8.33 -16.77
CA LYS A 350 -13.01 -7.04 -17.44
C LYS A 350 -11.57 -6.57 -17.12
N THR A 351 -11.11 -5.50 -17.77
CA THR A 351 -9.85 -4.81 -17.43
C THR A 351 -9.59 -4.80 -15.93
N ILE A 352 -8.57 -5.54 -15.50
CA ILE A 352 -8.09 -5.53 -14.12
C ILE A 352 -7.07 -4.42 -13.90
N TYR A 353 -6.88 -4.06 -12.64
CA TYR A 353 -6.05 -2.94 -12.22
C TYR A 353 -4.97 -3.39 -11.24
N TYR A 354 -3.83 -2.72 -11.31
CA TYR A 354 -2.71 -2.90 -10.42
C TYR A 354 -2.65 -1.75 -9.41
N LYS A 355 -2.55 -2.07 -8.12
CA LYS A 355 -2.42 -1.09 -7.02
C LYS A 355 -1.12 -1.36 -6.25
N CYS A 356 -0.31 -0.33 -6.01
CA CYS A 356 0.85 -0.45 -5.14
C CYS A 356 0.43 -0.44 -3.66
N ASP A 357 1.21 -1.13 -2.82
CA ASP A 357 0.94 -1.27 -1.39
C ASP A 357 1.12 0.06 -0.64
N ALA A 358 2.01 0.92 -1.14
CA ALA A 358 2.14 2.31 -0.69
C ALA A 358 0.78 3.05 -0.64
N TYR A 359 -0.04 2.92 -1.70
CA TYR A 359 -1.38 3.53 -1.72
C TYR A 359 -2.36 2.84 -0.77
N THR A 360 -2.21 1.53 -0.54
CA THR A 360 -3.01 0.82 0.47
C THR A 360 -2.66 1.27 1.88
N HIS A 361 -1.39 1.51 2.20
CA HIS A 361 -0.96 1.95 3.53
C HIS A 361 -1.36 3.39 3.87
N LEU A 362 -1.62 4.22 2.86
CA LEU A 362 -2.08 5.61 2.99
C LEU A 362 -3.58 5.78 2.76
N ASP A 363 -4.35 4.69 2.72
CA ASP A 363 -5.80 4.68 2.50
C ASP A 363 -6.24 5.41 1.21
N ILE A 364 -5.39 5.37 0.17
CA ILE A 364 -5.69 5.94 -1.15
C ILE A 364 -6.53 4.92 -1.91
N ASP A 365 -7.85 5.06 -1.78
CA ASP A 365 -8.85 4.24 -2.46
C ASP A 365 -9.67 5.01 -3.49
N ARG A 366 -10.62 4.32 -4.13
CA ARG A 366 -11.57 4.94 -5.05
C ARG A 366 -12.32 6.06 -4.32
N GLY A 367 -12.30 7.25 -4.92
CA GLY A 367 -13.02 8.41 -4.36
C GLY A 367 -12.24 9.19 -3.30
N ASN A 368 -10.96 8.86 -3.06
CA ASN A 368 -10.10 9.62 -2.15
C ASN A 368 -10.17 11.14 -2.36
N GLU A 369 -9.98 11.89 -1.28
CA GLU A 369 -10.11 13.36 -1.25
C GLU A 369 -9.09 14.08 -2.14
N PHE A 370 -7.96 13.44 -2.41
CA PHE A 370 -6.85 13.96 -3.22
C PHE A 370 -7.13 13.86 -4.72
N LYS A 371 -8.14 13.08 -5.12
CA LYS A 371 -8.49 12.75 -6.50
C LYS A 371 -7.33 12.09 -7.25
N LEU A 372 -6.50 11.34 -6.53
CA LEU A 372 -5.49 10.47 -7.11
C LEU A 372 -6.15 9.22 -7.68
N LYS A 373 -5.58 8.67 -8.75
CA LYS A 373 -6.00 7.38 -9.29
C LYS A 373 -5.45 6.29 -8.36
N PRO A 374 -6.29 5.43 -7.75
CA PRO A 374 -5.83 4.40 -6.81
C PRO A 374 -5.20 3.18 -7.51
N SER A 375 -5.03 3.23 -8.83
CA SER A 375 -4.37 2.19 -9.63
C SER A 375 -3.27 2.78 -10.48
N MET A 376 -2.09 2.13 -10.40
CA MET A 376 -0.89 2.53 -11.13
C MET A 376 -0.95 2.03 -12.57
N TYR A 377 -1.36 0.77 -12.77
CA TYR A 377 -1.44 0.15 -14.09
C TYR A 377 -2.81 -0.48 -14.36
N SER A 378 -3.11 -0.68 -15.64
CA SER A 378 -4.23 -1.49 -16.10
C SER A 378 -3.73 -2.63 -16.98
N SER A 379 -4.40 -3.77 -16.93
CA SER A 379 -4.09 -4.91 -17.81
C SER A 379 -4.17 -4.53 -19.29
N ARG A 380 -5.15 -3.70 -19.66
CA ARG A 380 -5.30 -3.18 -21.02
C ARG A 380 -4.07 -2.40 -21.47
N ASP A 381 -3.50 -1.56 -20.62
CA ASP A 381 -2.33 -0.76 -20.98
C ASP A 381 -1.05 -1.60 -21.02
N MET A 382 -0.92 -2.56 -20.09
CA MET A 382 0.25 -3.44 -20.00
C MET A 382 0.31 -4.52 -21.10
N LEU A 383 -0.82 -4.87 -21.69
CA LEU A 383 -0.93 -5.89 -22.74
C LEU A 383 -1.03 -5.30 -24.17
N LYS A 384 -0.92 -3.98 -24.33
CA LYS A 384 -0.80 -3.36 -25.66
C LYS A 384 0.51 -3.82 -26.31
N LYS A 385 0.40 -4.19 -27.59
CA LYS A 385 1.55 -4.55 -28.44
C LYS A 385 2.38 -3.33 -28.79
#